data_AF-A0A9K3P8C8-F1
#
_entry.id   AF-A0A9K3P8C8-F1
#
_cell.length_a   1.000
_cell.length_b   1.000
_cell.length_c   1.000
_cell.angle_alpha   90.00
_cell.angle_beta   90.00
_cell.angle_gamma   90.00
#
_symmetry.space_group_name_H-M   'P 1'
#
loop_
_entity.id
_entity.type
_entity.pdbx_description
1 polymer ?
#
loop_
_entity_poly.entity_id
_entity_poly.type
_entity_poly.pdbx_seq_one_letter_code
_entity_poly.pdbx_strand_id
1 'polypeptide(L)'
;MIQAVQERFPHHRFWVHAGGVDLQFPHHTNEIAQSEAYLQTSDWIPHWVHTGHLHIDGMKMSKSLKNFVTIQEFLQQQPKQQQQQHKEEEEQHGDDDDDDDDKTVKTNEQSVASSHSSVWHNPADDFRLWCLGLSGSYRGPATFSQSRMAEAGTIRRKIVAFLLDGESWIDNHVLHTETSVSSTKKLWNDDDYELFHTIQQGKCEAMKALHNDLDGSTFLSVLMGMIESGSVYLRKHHHRHDGSVEVMKHSLEETRNLLRLVGFTPKTFHAGLPSKESVAAAVISTEQQIAALDALVDFRSTVRKIALDVLRDSVVVDKNQHQQVVDGMKSLLQLSDELRDKTLPTIGIQLLDGGSSDSSKNNNHPDNDVVVKDTWKLCPPKPLSSPEKTTTNPTGATTTTTTTTTTTTTTTTTTTVTSGASIPSSLEELFKVGQYEKVFSKFTDDGIPTHNADGTEVSKRLLKKLLKKRDAHHKKLLAAGGDYRTDQEDQEEVERRGGNKHPK
;
A
#
# COMPACT_ATOMS: atom_id res chain seq x y z
N MET A 1 18.92 8.26 -27.40
CA MET A 1 17.86 8.47 -26.40
C MET A 1 17.15 9.80 -26.64
N ILE A 2 17.86 10.93 -26.58
CA ILE A 2 17.28 12.29 -26.70
C ILE A 2 16.55 12.52 -28.02
N GLN A 3 17.10 12.07 -29.14
CA GLN A 3 16.41 12.12 -30.43
C GLN A 3 15.04 11.41 -30.36
N ALA A 4 14.98 10.19 -29.83
CA ALA A 4 13.72 9.45 -29.68
C ALA A 4 12.73 10.12 -28.71
N VAL A 5 13.23 10.75 -27.63
CA VAL A 5 12.39 11.52 -26.69
C VAL A 5 11.81 12.75 -27.38
N GLN A 6 12.61 13.48 -28.15
CA GLN A 6 12.18 14.69 -28.85
C GLN A 6 11.23 14.38 -30.02
N GLU A 7 11.49 13.31 -30.77
CA GLU A 7 10.56 12.83 -31.81
C GLU A 7 9.20 12.43 -31.21
N ARG A 8 9.20 11.87 -29.99
CA ARG A 8 7.97 11.50 -29.29
C ARG A 8 7.24 12.70 -28.66
N PHE A 9 7.98 13.71 -28.21
CA PHE A 9 7.46 14.87 -27.48
C PHE A 9 7.96 16.22 -28.04
N PRO A 10 7.70 16.53 -29.32
CA PRO A 10 8.38 17.62 -30.07
C PRO A 10 8.09 19.05 -29.60
N HIS A 11 7.11 19.23 -28.70
CA HIS A 11 6.72 20.54 -28.17
C HIS A 11 6.71 20.59 -26.64
N HIS A 12 7.27 19.57 -25.97
CA HIS A 12 7.29 19.52 -24.51
C HIS A 12 8.65 20.00 -23.99
N ARG A 13 8.60 21.00 -23.11
CA ARG A 13 9.75 21.34 -22.26
C ARG A 13 9.80 20.37 -21.09
N PHE A 14 10.97 19.78 -20.87
CA PHE A 14 11.23 18.97 -19.69
C PHE A 14 11.70 19.89 -18.55
N TRP A 15 10.99 19.85 -17.43
CA TRP A 15 11.28 20.72 -16.27
C TRP A 15 12.17 20.05 -15.24
N VAL A 16 11.96 18.74 -15.03
CA VAL A 16 12.64 17.96 -14.01
C VAL A 16 13.19 16.70 -14.64
N HIS A 17 14.45 16.41 -14.34
CA HIS A 17 15.07 15.11 -14.58
C HIS A 17 15.58 14.55 -13.25
N ALA A 18 15.36 13.26 -13.00
CA ALA A 18 15.69 12.65 -11.73
C ALA A 18 16.43 11.32 -11.87
N GLY A 19 17.18 10.94 -10.85
CA GLY A 19 17.88 9.66 -10.79
C GLY A 19 18.58 9.43 -9.45
N GLY A 20 19.26 8.30 -9.30
CA GLY A 20 20.15 8.08 -8.16
C GLY A 20 21.35 9.04 -8.22
N VAL A 21 21.90 9.41 -7.06
CA VAL A 21 23.09 10.28 -6.99
C VAL A 21 24.32 9.69 -7.71
N ASP A 22 24.39 8.37 -7.86
CA ASP A 22 25.40 7.68 -8.68
C ASP A 22 25.27 7.96 -10.18
N LEU A 23 24.08 8.38 -10.64
CA LEU A 23 23.85 8.78 -12.02
C LEU A 23 24.26 10.22 -12.31
N GLN A 24 24.48 11.05 -11.28
CA GLN A 24 24.87 12.45 -11.45
C GLN A 24 26.13 12.57 -12.34
N PHE A 25 27.12 11.71 -12.09
CA PHE A 25 28.31 11.60 -12.92
C PHE A 25 28.73 10.13 -13.09
N PRO A 26 29.07 9.68 -14.31
CA PRO A 26 29.12 10.46 -15.56
C PRO A 26 27.80 10.49 -16.33
N HIS A 27 26.79 9.71 -15.92
CA HIS A 27 25.62 9.44 -16.74
C HIS A 27 24.83 10.70 -17.12
N HIS A 28 24.29 11.43 -16.15
CA HIS A 28 23.50 12.65 -16.40
C HIS A 28 24.36 13.77 -17.00
N THR A 29 25.64 13.87 -16.62
CA THR A 29 26.56 14.83 -17.27
C THR A 29 26.71 14.55 -18.76
N ASN A 30 26.82 13.28 -19.15
CA ASN A 30 26.85 12.89 -20.56
C ASN A 30 25.51 13.13 -21.25
N GLU A 31 24.38 12.91 -20.56
CA GLU A 31 23.06 13.24 -21.12
C GLU A 31 22.90 14.72 -21.40
N ILE A 32 23.32 15.59 -20.47
CA ILE A 32 23.36 17.05 -20.67
C ILE A 32 24.21 17.37 -21.90
N ALA A 33 25.45 16.90 -21.93
CA ALA A 33 26.37 17.19 -23.03
C ALA A 33 25.83 16.74 -24.40
N GLN A 34 25.23 15.56 -24.48
CA GLN A 34 24.64 15.04 -25.71
C GLN A 34 23.39 15.82 -26.13
N SER A 35 22.52 16.15 -25.17
CA SER A 35 21.28 16.88 -25.44
C SER A 35 21.52 18.30 -25.89
N GLU A 36 22.35 19.02 -25.15
CA GLU A 36 22.63 20.43 -25.42
C GLU A 36 23.36 20.60 -26.74
N ALA A 37 24.27 19.67 -27.08
CA ALA A 37 24.91 19.65 -28.39
C ALA A 37 23.92 19.34 -29.53
N TYR A 38 23.00 18.38 -29.34
CA TYR A 38 22.02 18.02 -30.36
C TYR A 38 20.96 19.11 -30.57
N LEU A 39 20.43 19.66 -29.47
CA LEU A 39 19.38 20.68 -29.48
C LEU A 39 19.91 22.10 -29.70
N GLN A 40 21.24 22.29 -29.66
CA GLN A 40 21.89 23.59 -29.77
C GLN A 40 21.35 24.61 -28.76
N THR A 41 21.17 24.16 -27.51
CA THR A 41 20.67 24.97 -26.39
C THR A 41 21.42 24.62 -25.11
N SER A 42 21.54 25.56 -24.18
CA SER A 42 22.06 25.34 -22.83
C SER A 42 20.96 25.30 -21.76
N ASP A 43 19.70 25.21 -22.18
CA ASP A 43 18.51 25.23 -21.30
C ASP A 43 17.62 24.01 -21.60
N TRP A 44 18.23 22.81 -21.60
CA TRP A 44 17.46 21.59 -21.85
C TRP A 44 16.56 21.23 -20.67
N ILE A 45 17.11 21.14 -19.45
CA ILE A 45 16.38 20.80 -18.23
C ILE A 45 16.87 21.67 -17.07
N PRO A 46 16.00 22.50 -16.47
CA PRO A 46 16.41 23.45 -15.43
C PRO A 46 16.59 22.81 -14.04
N HIS A 47 15.92 21.70 -13.74
CA HIS A 47 15.98 21.06 -12.42
C HIS A 47 16.41 19.60 -12.50
N TRP A 48 17.46 19.28 -11.75
CA TRP A 48 17.98 17.91 -11.61
C TRP A 48 17.84 17.47 -10.16
N VAL A 49 17.15 16.35 -9.95
CA VAL A 49 16.80 15.83 -8.62
C VAL A 49 17.47 14.47 -8.42
N HIS A 50 18.35 14.37 -7.43
CA HIS A 50 19.10 13.13 -7.17
C HIS A 50 18.77 12.53 -5.82
N THR A 51 18.42 11.24 -5.80
CA THR A 51 18.16 10.50 -4.56
C THR A 51 19.44 9.88 -4.00
N GLY A 52 19.61 9.94 -2.68
CA GLY A 52 20.74 9.36 -1.99
C GLY A 52 20.76 7.83 -2.03
N HIS A 53 21.88 7.25 -1.60
CA HIS A 53 22.08 5.80 -1.62
C HIS A 53 21.37 5.09 -0.47
N LEU A 54 20.84 3.92 -0.75
CA LEU A 54 20.42 2.96 0.28
C LEU A 54 21.65 2.29 0.91
N HIS A 55 21.63 2.18 2.24
CA HIS A 55 22.61 1.50 3.05
C HIS A 55 21.96 0.39 3.86
N ILE A 56 22.70 -0.69 4.13
CA ILE A 56 22.36 -1.74 5.08
C ILE A 56 23.60 -2.07 5.89
N ASP A 57 23.47 -2.21 7.21
CA ASP A 57 24.58 -2.46 8.13
C ASP A 57 25.76 -1.49 7.95
N GLY A 58 25.45 -0.20 7.72
CA GLY A 58 26.44 0.86 7.52
C GLY A 58 27.18 0.81 6.17
N MET A 59 26.83 -0.11 5.27
CA MET A 59 27.43 -0.24 3.94
C MET A 59 26.42 0.08 2.85
N LYS A 60 26.88 0.71 1.75
CA LYS A 60 26.05 0.92 0.56
C LYS A 60 25.49 -0.43 0.08
N MET A 61 24.18 -0.49 -0.13
CA MET A 61 23.52 -1.66 -0.69
C MET A 61 23.97 -1.86 -2.14
N SER A 62 24.50 -3.04 -2.48
CA SER A 62 24.92 -3.35 -3.85
C SER A 62 24.90 -4.84 -4.16
N LYS A 63 24.61 -5.18 -5.42
CA LYS A 63 24.64 -6.57 -5.90
C LYS A 63 26.02 -7.21 -5.76
N SER A 64 27.10 -6.42 -5.96
CA SER A 64 28.47 -6.91 -5.88
C SER A 64 28.90 -7.26 -4.46
N LEU A 65 28.43 -6.53 -3.45
CA LEU A 65 28.64 -6.84 -2.04
C LEU A 65 27.68 -7.92 -1.52
N LYS A 66 26.68 -8.33 -2.32
CA LYS A 66 25.62 -9.27 -1.94
C LYS A 66 24.90 -8.88 -0.64
N ASN A 67 24.85 -7.57 -0.34
CA ASN A 67 24.22 -7.01 0.85
C ASN A 67 22.93 -6.29 0.45
N PHE A 68 22.02 -6.97 -0.23
CA PHE A 68 20.74 -6.38 -0.65
C PHE A 68 19.59 -7.31 -0.28
N VAL A 69 18.42 -6.72 -0.07
CA VAL A 69 17.16 -7.43 0.10
C VAL A 69 16.27 -7.03 -1.05
N THR A 70 15.72 -8.01 -1.77
CA THR A 70 14.74 -7.72 -2.82
C THR A 70 13.41 -7.33 -2.21
N ILE A 71 12.61 -6.55 -2.94
CA ILE A 71 11.24 -6.22 -2.51
C ILE A 71 10.42 -7.49 -2.26
N GLN A 72 10.60 -8.52 -3.09
CA GLN A 72 9.89 -9.78 -2.94
C GLN A 72 10.28 -10.50 -1.64
N GLU A 73 11.58 -10.59 -1.33
CA GLU A 73 12.05 -11.16 -0.06
C GLU A 73 11.52 -10.36 1.14
N PHE A 74 11.58 -9.03 1.07
CA PHE A 74 11.08 -8.15 2.13
C PHE A 74 9.59 -8.38 2.42
N LEU A 75 8.76 -8.44 1.37
CA LEU A 75 7.32 -8.68 1.51
C LEU A 75 6.97 -10.09 2.01
N GLN A 76 7.86 -11.08 1.83
CA GLN A 76 7.66 -12.47 2.24
C GLN A 76 8.17 -12.79 3.67
N GLN A 77 9.07 -11.99 4.23
CA GLN A 77 9.76 -12.30 5.50
C GLN A 77 8.98 -11.90 6.76
N GLN A 78 8.03 -10.98 6.67
CA GLN A 78 7.32 -10.43 7.84
C GLN A 78 6.21 -11.30 8.49
N PRO A 79 5.54 -12.27 7.83
CA PRO A 79 4.46 -13.02 8.50
C PRO A 79 4.97 -13.97 9.59
N LYS A 80 6.28 -14.31 9.64
CA LYS A 80 6.82 -15.25 10.63
C LYS A 80 7.24 -14.63 11.96
N GLN A 81 7.70 -13.37 11.96
CA GLN A 81 8.26 -12.73 13.16
C GLN A 81 7.18 -12.13 14.08
N GLN A 82 6.05 -11.66 13.52
CA GLN A 82 4.95 -11.09 14.31
C GLN A 82 4.11 -12.17 15.03
N GLN A 83 4.05 -13.39 14.49
CA GLN A 83 3.42 -14.54 15.18
C GLN A 83 4.19 -14.98 16.43
N GLN A 84 5.48 -14.62 16.55
CA GLN A 84 6.28 -14.87 17.74
C GLN A 84 6.10 -13.79 18.81
N GLN A 85 6.02 -12.51 18.41
CA GLN A 85 5.75 -11.41 19.36
C GLN A 85 4.35 -11.48 19.98
N HIS A 86 3.32 -11.85 19.21
CA HIS A 86 1.96 -12.02 19.76
C HIS A 86 1.87 -13.17 20.78
N LYS A 87 2.71 -14.21 20.63
CA LYS A 87 2.80 -15.29 21.63
C LYS A 87 3.54 -14.87 22.89
N GLU A 88 4.57 -14.05 22.77
CA GLU A 88 5.35 -13.55 23.92
C GLU A 88 4.55 -12.51 24.74
N GLU A 89 3.66 -11.73 24.11
CA GLU A 89 2.76 -10.80 24.81
C GLU A 89 1.57 -11.51 25.48
N GLU A 90 1.05 -12.60 24.90
CA GLU A 90 0.02 -13.44 25.53
C GLU A 90 0.58 -14.27 26.70
N GLU A 91 1.84 -14.71 26.64
CA GLU A 91 2.49 -15.45 27.74
C GLU A 91 2.91 -14.55 28.92
N GLN A 92 3.00 -13.22 28.74
CA GLN A 92 3.33 -12.27 29.83
C GLN A 92 2.13 -11.71 30.58
N HIS A 93 0.89 -12.04 30.17
CA HIS A 93 -0.34 -11.55 30.81
C HIS A 93 -1.21 -12.68 31.40
N GLY A 94 -0.67 -13.90 31.51
CA GLY A 94 -1.42 -15.10 31.87
C GLY A 94 -1.29 -15.61 33.30
N ASP A 95 -0.65 -14.89 34.22
CA ASP A 95 -0.32 -15.43 35.56
C ASP A 95 -1.07 -14.82 36.75
N ASP A 96 -2.04 -13.91 36.55
CA ASP A 96 -2.87 -13.40 37.65
C ASP A 96 -4.36 -13.44 37.26
N ASP A 97 -5.03 -14.54 37.60
CA ASP A 97 -6.40 -14.57 38.17
C ASP A 97 -6.93 -16.03 38.17
N ASP A 98 -6.80 -16.68 39.33
CA ASP A 98 -7.65 -17.81 39.72
C ASP A 98 -9.06 -17.26 39.99
N ASP A 99 -10.07 -17.64 39.19
CA ASP A 99 -11.44 -17.90 39.69
C ASP A 99 -12.35 -18.54 38.63
N ASP A 100 -13.25 -19.37 39.14
CA ASP A 100 -14.09 -20.40 38.51
C ASP A 100 -15.12 -19.98 37.44
N ASP A 101 -15.49 -20.99 36.64
CA ASP A 101 -16.77 -21.21 35.94
C ASP A 101 -17.27 -20.25 34.83
N ASP A 102 -17.07 -20.63 33.56
CA ASP A 102 -18.17 -20.99 32.64
C ASP A 102 -17.61 -21.60 31.34
N LYS A 103 -17.88 -22.89 31.12
CA LYS A 103 -17.59 -23.60 29.87
C LYS A 103 -18.87 -23.63 29.03
N THR A 104 -19.13 -22.60 28.24
CA THR A 104 -19.95 -22.77 27.04
C THR A 104 -19.66 -21.71 25.98
N VAL A 105 -19.73 -22.12 24.70
CA VAL A 105 -19.57 -21.32 23.47
C VAL A 105 -18.13 -21.10 22.96
N LYS A 106 -17.43 -22.21 22.68
CA LYS A 106 -16.42 -22.25 21.61
C LYS A 106 -17.04 -22.92 20.38
N THR A 107 -17.61 -22.14 19.47
CA THR A 107 -17.83 -22.51 18.05
C THR A 107 -18.50 -21.34 17.31
N ASN A 108 -17.74 -20.30 16.95
CA ASN A 108 -17.89 -19.64 15.64
C ASN A 108 -16.86 -18.53 15.31
N GLU A 109 -15.94 -18.16 16.21
CA GLU A 109 -15.06 -16.99 15.99
C GLU A 109 -13.95 -17.20 14.95
N GLN A 110 -13.71 -18.44 14.52
CA GLN A 110 -12.62 -18.75 13.59
C GLN A 110 -12.90 -18.35 12.13
N SER A 111 -14.14 -17.99 11.79
CA SER A 111 -14.51 -17.54 10.43
C SER A 111 -14.53 -16.01 10.26
N VAL A 112 -14.56 -15.24 11.36
CA VAL A 112 -14.58 -13.76 11.33
C VAL A 112 -13.17 -13.17 11.56
N ALA A 113 -12.27 -13.90 12.20
CA ALA A 113 -10.89 -13.45 12.43
C ALA A 113 -10.04 -13.34 11.15
N SER A 114 -10.37 -14.07 10.07
CA SER A 114 -9.56 -14.07 8.85
C SER A 114 -9.71 -12.81 7.99
N SER A 115 -10.78 -12.05 8.14
CA SER A 115 -11.02 -10.80 7.39
C SER A 115 -10.39 -9.57 8.09
N HIS A 116 -10.45 -9.49 9.42
CA HIS A 116 -9.86 -8.41 10.22
C HIS A 116 -8.32 -8.46 10.28
N SER A 117 -7.71 -9.64 10.18
CA SER A 117 -6.24 -9.81 10.16
C SER A 117 -5.55 -9.04 9.03
N SER A 118 -6.25 -8.74 7.93
CA SER A 118 -5.65 -8.19 6.71
C SER A 118 -5.38 -6.68 6.74
N VAL A 119 -6.11 -5.90 7.55
CA VAL A 119 -5.98 -4.42 7.57
C VAL A 119 -4.79 -3.98 8.41
N TRP A 120 -4.52 -4.71 9.50
CA TRP A 120 -3.44 -4.41 10.44
C TRP A 120 -2.05 -4.73 9.88
N HIS A 121 -1.94 -5.54 8.83
CA HIS A 121 -0.68 -5.95 8.24
C HIS A 121 -0.53 -5.50 6.78
N ASN A 122 0.37 -4.55 6.55
CA ASN A 122 0.69 -4.07 5.20
C ASN A 122 2.17 -3.65 5.07
N PRO A 123 3.06 -4.60 4.77
CA PRO A 123 4.50 -4.35 4.72
C PRO A 123 4.91 -3.37 3.60
N ALA A 124 4.11 -3.26 2.54
CA ALA A 124 4.36 -2.28 1.49
C ALA A 124 4.20 -0.85 2.00
N ASP A 125 3.17 -0.59 2.79
CA ASP A 125 2.93 0.72 3.41
C ASP A 125 3.91 0.98 4.58
N ASP A 126 4.38 -0.06 5.28
CA ASP A 126 5.46 0.06 6.27
C ASP A 126 6.78 0.54 5.62
N PHE A 127 7.18 -0.10 4.52
CA PHE A 127 8.36 0.32 3.76
C PHE A 127 8.20 1.72 3.18
N ARG A 128 7.01 2.05 2.67
CA ARG A 128 6.68 3.37 2.15
C ARG A 128 6.83 4.45 3.22
N LEU A 129 6.28 4.21 4.40
CA LEU A 129 6.35 5.13 5.51
C LEU A 129 7.80 5.37 5.95
N TRP A 130 8.61 4.30 5.95
CA TRP A 130 10.03 4.44 6.21
C TRP A 130 10.72 5.34 5.18
N CYS A 131 10.51 5.09 3.88
CA CYS A 131 11.06 5.93 2.81
C CYS A 131 10.59 7.38 2.88
N LEU A 132 9.36 7.62 3.35
CA LEU A 132 8.77 8.95 3.42
C LEU A 132 9.37 9.78 4.56
N GLY A 133 9.37 9.25 5.79
CA GLY A 133 9.66 10.08 6.97
C GLY A 133 10.78 9.58 7.87
N LEU A 134 11.12 8.28 7.85
CA LEU A 134 12.02 7.67 8.84
C LEU A 134 13.43 7.41 8.30
N SER A 135 13.61 7.44 6.98
CA SER A 135 14.92 7.29 6.34
C SER A 135 15.71 8.60 6.22
N GLY A 136 15.13 9.72 6.67
CA GLY A 136 15.66 11.07 6.44
C GLY A 136 15.32 11.60 5.04
N SER A 137 15.90 12.76 4.69
CA SER A 137 15.69 13.40 3.38
C SER A 137 16.05 12.48 2.22
N TYR A 138 15.27 12.53 1.14
CA TYR A 138 15.54 11.79 -0.10
C TYR A 138 16.94 12.08 -0.68
N ARG A 139 17.54 13.22 -0.34
CA ARG A 139 18.88 13.63 -0.79
C ARG A 139 20.00 12.94 -0.02
N GLY A 140 19.71 12.52 1.21
CA GLY A 140 20.67 11.88 2.12
C GLY A 140 20.75 10.37 1.93
N PRO A 141 21.77 9.72 2.52
CA PRO A 141 21.82 8.27 2.57
C PRO A 141 20.69 7.74 3.47
N ALA A 142 19.93 6.77 2.96
CA ALA A 142 18.87 6.10 3.70
C ALA A 142 19.38 4.75 4.23
N THR A 143 19.40 4.56 5.56
CA THR A 143 19.92 3.32 6.18
C THR A 143 18.78 2.40 6.58
N PHE A 144 18.68 1.27 5.89
CA PHE A 144 17.73 0.22 6.20
C PHE A 144 18.16 -0.56 7.46
N SER A 145 17.21 -0.78 8.36
CA SER A 145 17.35 -1.70 9.48
C SER A 145 15.99 -2.27 9.87
N GLN A 146 15.97 -3.48 10.46
CA GLN A 146 14.72 -4.10 10.91
C GLN A 146 14.04 -3.29 12.02
N SER A 147 14.81 -2.66 12.90
CA SER A 147 14.28 -1.77 13.94
C SER A 147 13.50 -0.59 13.34
N ARG A 148 14.01 0.02 12.26
CA ARG A 148 13.32 1.12 11.57
C ARG A 148 12.07 0.66 10.82
N MET A 149 12.07 -0.59 10.33
CA MET A 149 10.86 -1.20 9.77
C MET A 149 9.79 -1.45 10.82
N ALA A 150 10.18 -1.96 12.00
CA ALA A 150 9.26 -2.17 13.11
C ALA A 150 8.65 -0.85 13.60
N GLU A 151 9.45 0.22 13.67
CA GLU A 151 8.98 1.58 13.96
C GLU A 151 7.93 2.05 12.95
N ALA A 152 8.18 1.87 11.65
CA ALA A 152 7.22 2.18 10.61
C ALA A 152 5.91 1.39 10.79
N GLY A 153 6.01 0.08 11.08
CA GLY A 153 4.85 -0.76 11.39
C GLY A 153 4.01 -0.24 12.55
N THR A 154 4.65 0.20 13.63
CA THR A 154 3.97 0.80 14.79
C THR A 154 3.23 2.09 14.41
N ILE A 155 3.87 2.97 13.65
CA ILE A 155 3.24 4.22 13.20
C ILE A 155 2.05 3.92 12.27
N ARG A 156 2.18 2.99 11.31
CA ARG A 156 1.05 2.57 10.47
C ARG A 156 -0.11 2.01 11.28
N ARG A 157 0.16 1.19 12.31
CA ARG A 157 -0.89 0.69 13.20
C ARG A 157 -1.63 1.82 13.92
N LYS A 158 -0.92 2.86 14.39
CA LYS A 158 -1.57 4.05 15.00
C LYS A 158 -2.48 4.78 14.01
N ILE A 159 -2.04 4.94 12.76
CA ILE A 159 -2.86 5.53 11.69
C ILE A 159 -4.13 4.69 11.47
N VAL A 160 -3.99 3.38 11.32
CA VAL A 160 -5.10 2.45 11.09
C VAL A 160 -6.07 2.43 12.27
N ALA A 161 -5.55 2.41 13.51
CA ALA A 161 -6.38 2.44 14.71
C ALA A 161 -7.24 3.70 14.77
N PHE A 162 -6.66 4.88 14.55
CA PHE A 162 -7.43 6.12 14.51
C PHE A 162 -8.54 6.10 13.46
N LEU A 163 -8.25 5.58 12.25
CA LEU A 163 -9.26 5.47 11.20
C LEU A 163 -10.38 4.49 11.57
N LEU A 164 -10.07 3.36 12.19
CA LEU A 164 -11.07 2.38 12.64
C LEU A 164 -11.92 2.92 13.79
N ASP A 165 -11.28 3.48 14.81
CA ASP A 165 -11.93 4.03 16.00
C ASP A 165 -12.83 5.20 15.64
N GLY A 166 -12.38 6.07 14.73
CA GLY A 166 -13.16 7.20 14.26
C GLY A 166 -14.43 6.80 13.51
N GLU A 167 -14.34 5.85 12.57
CA GLU A 167 -15.53 5.35 11.85
C GLU A 167 -16.49 4.62 12.80
N SER A 168 -15.97 3.76 13.69
CA SER A 168 -16.78 3.09 14.72
C SER A 168 -17.51 4.09 15.62
N TRP A 169 -16.84 5.16 16.03
CA TRP A 169 -17.45 6.23 16.83
C TRP A 169 -18.55 6.96 16.06
N ILE A 170 -18.36 7.24 14.76
CA ILE A 170 -19.36 7.85 13.88
C ILE A 170 -20.59 6.95 13.75
N ASP A 171 -20.39 5.66 13.46
CA ASP A 171 -21.48 4.70 13.27
C ASP A 171 -22.33 4.57 14.53
N ASN A 172 -21.70 4.49 15.71
CA ASN A 172 -22.40 4.47 17.00
C ASN A 172 -23.18 5.78 17.27
N HIS A 173 -22.65 6.94 16.85
CA HIS A 173 -23.34 8.22 17.00
C HIS A 173 -24.59 8.34 16.12
N VAL A 174 -24.54 7.82 14.88
CA VAL A 174 -25.68 7.83 13.96
C VAL A 174 -26.81 6.96 14.50
N LEU A 175 -26.49 5.75 14.98
CA LEU A 175 -27.48 4.84 15.58
C LEU A 175 -28.22 5.46 16.78
N HIS A 176 -27.51 6.23 17.62
CA HIS A 176 -28.12 6.91 18.78
C HIS A 176 -28.88 8.20 18.42
N THR A 177 -28.63 8.81 17.27
CA THR A 177 -29.34 10.03 16.84
C THR A 177 -30.61 9.72 16.05
N GLU A 178 -30.68 8.63 15.29
CA GLU A 178 -31.89 8.21 14.58
C GLU A 178 -33.06 7.84 15.50
N THR A 179 -32.78 7.46 16.74
CA THR A 179 -33.80 7.20 17.77
C THR A 179 -34.34 8.48 18.44
N SER A 180 -33.73 9.64 18.19
CA SER A 180 -34.10 10.92 18.78
C SER A 180 -34.61 11.88 17.69
N VAL A 181 -35.93 11.98 17.54
CA VAL A 181 -36.64 12.77 16.50
C VAL A 181 -36.57 14.30 16.72
N SER A 182 -35.46 14.82 17.26
CA SER A 182 -35.24 16.25 17.45
C SER A 182 -34.00 16.69 16.67
N SER A 183 -34.22 17.13 15.43
CA SER A 183 -33.20 17.75 14.58
C SER A 183 -32.82 19.15 15.08
N THR A 184 -32.26 19.25 16.29
CA THR A 184 -31.61 20.48 16.74
C THR A 184 -30.21 20.48 16.17
N LYS A 185 -29.93 21.40 15.22
CA LYS A 185 -28.58 21.76 14.79
C LYS A 185 -27.71 21.95 16.03
N LYS A 186 -26.84 20.98 16.31
CA LYS A 186 -25.91 21.05 17.42
C LYS A 186 -24.86 22.10 17.10
N LEU A 187 -24.75 23.12 17.94
CA LEU A 187 -23.66 24.08 17.86
C LEU A 187 -22.35 23.38 18.23
N TRP A 188 -21.28 23.71 17.49
CA TRP A 188 -19.94 23.24 17.81
C TRP A 188 -19.52 23.79 19.17
N ASN A 189 -18.99 22.90 20.02
CA ASN A 189 -18.37 23.27 21.28
C ASN A 189 -16.90 23.70 21.06
N ASP A 190 -16.22 24.16 22.11
CA ASP A 190 -14.83 24.61 22.00
C ASP A 190 -13.88 23.49 21.54
N ASP A 191 -14.11 22.24 21.95
CA ASP A 191 -13.33 21.07 21.54
C ASP A 191 -13.49 20.78 20.03
N ASP A 192 -14.71 20.95 19.49
CA ASP A 192 -15.03 20.79 18.07
C ASP A 192 -14.28 21.83 17.23
N TYR A 193 -14.30 23.10 17.65
CA TYR A 193 -13.57 24.17 16.98
C TYR A 193 -12.05 23.97 17.04
N GLU A 194 -11.52 23.57 18.20
CA GLU A 194 -10.10 23.31 18.39
C GLU A 194 -9.60 22.17 17.49
N LEU A 195 -10.33 21.04 17.46
CA LEU A 195 -9.98 19.93 16.59
C LEU A 195 -10.05 20.34 15.12
N PHE A 196 -11.14 21.00 14.69
CA PHE A 196 -11.29 21.43 13.31
C PHE A 196 -10.14 22.35 12.86
N HIS A 197 -9.79 23.35 13.68
CA HIS A 197 -8.67 24.24 13.37
C HIS A 197 -7.34 23.49 13.32
N THR A 198 -7.10 22.59 14.27
CA THR A 198 -5.87 21.77 14.33
C THR A 198 -5.71 20.92 13.07
N ILE A 199 -6.78 20.29 12.59
CA ILE A 199 -6.76 19.49 11.35
C ILE A 199 -6.50 20.37 10.13
N GLN A 200 -7.16 21.53 10.03
CA GLN A 200 -6.97 22.43 8.90
C GLN A 200 -5.57 23.03 8.84
N GLN A 201 -5.04 23.44 9.99
CA GLN A 201 -3.67 23.90 10.12
C GLN A 201 -2.68 22.78 9.80
N GLY A 202 -2.88 21.58 10.36
CA GLY A 202 -2.07 20.40 10.11
C GLY A 202 -2.03 20.04 8.62
N LYS A 203 -3.17 20.07 7.91
CA LYS A 203 -3.22 19.91 6.46
C LYS A 203 -2.32 20.91 5.74
N CYS A 204 -2.41 22.19 6.10
CA CYS A 204 -1.61 23.24 5.47
C CYS A 204 -0.12 23.06 5.75
N GLU A 205 0.25 22.69 6.97
CA GLU A 205 1.63 22.45 7.39
C GLU A 205 2.22 21.19 6.74
N ALA A 206 1.45 20.11 6.66
CA ALA A 206 1.82 18.90 5.94
C ALA A 206 2.10 19.20 4.46
N MET A 207 1.21 19.96 3.81
CA MET A 207 1.43 20.40 2.43
C MET A 207 2.66 21.31 2.30
N LYS A 208 2.88 22.26 3.22
CA LYS A 208 4.08 23.12 3.20
C LYS A 208 5.36 22.31 3.33
N ALA A 209 5.37 21.27 4.17
CA ALA A 209 6.51 20.36 4.30
C ALA A 209 6.83 19.68 2.97
N LEU A 210 5.83 19.13 2.28
CA LEU A 210 6.04 18.50 0.97
C LEU A 210 6.50 19.50 -0.11
N HIS A 211 5.99 20.74 -0.10
CA HIS A 211 6.46 21.78 -1.01
C HIS A 211 7.91 22.20 -0.74
N ASN A 212 8.38 22.05 0.50
CA ASN A 212 9.74 22.35 0.90
C ASN A 212 10.66 21.14 0.66
N ASP A 213 11.07 20.95 -0.60
CA ASP A 213 12.01 19.90 -1.01
C ASP A 213 11.58 18.49 -0.55
N LEU A 214 10.27 18.20 -0.65
CA LEU A 214 9.69 16.90 -0.29
C LEU A 214 10.03 16.45 1.14
N ASP A 215 9.96 17.35 2.12
CA ASP A 215 10.23 17.06 3.53
C ASP A 215 9.17 16.11 4.13
N GLY A 216 9.39 14.82 3.90
CA GLY A 216 8.51 13.76 4.38
C GLY A 216 8.62 13.51 5.90
N SER A 217 9.71 13.90 6.56
CA SER A 217 9.86 13.79 8.01
C SER A 217 8.96 14.78 8.74
N THR A 218 8.99 16.06 8.34
CA THR A 218 8.06 17.06 8.89
C THR A 218 6.62 16.73 8.52
N PHE A 219 6.35 16.31 7.28
CA PHE A 219 5.02 15.85 6.86
C PHE A 219 4.47 14.77 7.79
N LEU A 220 5.28 13.73 8.07
CA LEU A 220 4.85 12.62 8.91
C LEU A 220 4.61 13.05 10.36
N SER A 221 5.48 13.92 10.89
CA SER A 221 5.30 14.47 12.24
C SER A 221 3.97 15.22 12.38
N VAL A 222 3.65 16.08 11.41
CA VAL A 222 2.38 16.84 11.37
C VAL A 222 1.18 15.90 11.24
N LEU A 223 1.24 14.91 10.34
CA LEU A 223 0.19 13.91 10.17
C LEU A 223 -0.09 13.16 11.48
N MET A 224 0.97 12.74 12.19
CA MET A 224 0.82 12.04 13.47
C MET A 224 0.27 12.96 14.57
N GLY A 225 0.63 14.25 14.57
CA GLY A 225 0.02 15.24 15.46
C GLY A 225 -1.48 15.40 15.23
N MET A 226 -1.92 15.47 13.97
CA MET A 226 -3.35 15.50 13.61
C MET A 226 -4.10 14.27 14.14
N ILE A 227 -3.51 13.08 13.94
CA ILE A 227 -4.07 11.80 14.40
C ILE A 227 -4.15 11.75 15.92
N GLU A 228 -3.12 12.24 16.62
CA GLU A 228 -3.11 12.29 18.07
C GLU A 228 -4.20 13.23 18.61
N SER A 229 -4.36 14.42 18.05
CA SER A 229 -5.44 15.35 18.40
C SER A 229 -6.83 14.74 18.16
N GLY A 230 -7.04 14.08 17.02
CA GLY A 230 -8.29 13.37 16.73
C GLY A 230 -8.55 12.21 17.70
N SER A 231 -7.52 11.46 18.07
CA SER A 231 -7.63 10.35 19.03
C SER A 231 -7.91 10.84 20.46
N VAL A 232 -7.33 11.97 20.87
CA VAL A 232 -7.63 12.63 22.15
C VAL A 232 -9.10 13.05 22.18
N TYR A 233 -9.57 13.69 21.10
CA TYR A 233 -10.96 14.08 20.96
C TYR A 233 -11.90 12.86 21.07
N LEU A 234 -11.61 11.76 20.36
CA LEU A 234 -12.41 10.54 20.45
C LEU A 234 -12.53 10.04 21.90
N ARG A 235 -11.41 9.93 22.63
CA ARG A 235 -11.44 9.51 24.05
C ARG A 235 -12.27 10.45 24.92
N LYS A 236 -12.15 11.76 24.71
CA LYS A 236 -12.87 12.78 25.50
C LYS A 236 -14.39 12.73 25.27
N HIS A 237 -14.82 12.33 24.06
CA HIS A 237 -16.22 12.34 23.64
C HIS A 237 -16.85 10.94 23.51
N HIS A 238 -16.09 9.87 23.78
CA HIS A 238 -16.55 8.49 23.66
C HIS A 238 -17.78 8.19 24.53
N HIS A 239 -17.75 8.61 25.80
CA HIS A 239 -18.85 8.33 26.75
C HIS A 239 -19.93 9.42 26.78
N ARG A 240 -19.57 10.66 26.45
CA ARG A 240 -20.47 11.81 26.56
C ARG A 240 -21.39 11.98 25.36
N HIS A 241 -21.04 11.36 24.23
CA HIS A 241 -21.72 11.51 22.93
C HIS A 241 -22.00 12.97 22.53
N ASP A 242 -21.16 13.88 23.02
CA ASP A 242 -21.32 15.33 22.89
C ASP A 242 -20.36 15.95 21.85
N GLY A 243 -19.59 15.14 21.13
CA GLY A 243 -18.79 15.58 19.98
C GLY A 243 -19.63 15.82 18.70
N SER A 244 -19.09 16.60 17.76
CA SER A 244 -19.60 16.75 16.39
C SER A 244 -19.11 15.63 15.48
N VAL A 245 -20.06 14.93 14.86
CA VAL A 245 -19.80 13.90 13.85
C VAL A 245 -19.15 14.52 12.61
N GLU A 246 -19.52 15.74 12.25
CA GLU A 246 -19.01 16.47 11.10
C GLU A 246 -17.51 16.77 11.25
N VAL A 247 -17.07 17.19 12.44
CA VAL A 247 -15.65 17.46 12.72
C VAL A 247 -14.83 16.18 12.65
N MET A 248 -15.34 15.08 13.21
CA MET A 248 -14.65 13.78 13.14
C MET A 248 -14.56 13.27 11.69
N LYS A 249 -15.66 13.31 10.93
CA LYS A 249 -15.68 12.95 9.50
C LYS A 249 -14.65 13.76 8.71
N HIS A 250 -14.59 15.07 8.94
CA HIS A 250 -13.60 15.95 8.32
C HIS A 250 -12.16 15.56 8.69
N SER A 251 -11.91 15.24 9.96
CA SER A 251 -10.59 14.81 10.46
C SER A 251 -10.11 13.51 9.82
N LEU A 252 -11.01 12.53 9.69
CA LEU A 252 -10.71 11.26 9.02
C LEU A 252 -10.46 11.49 7.53
N GLU A 253 -11.31 12.23 6.84
CA GLU A 253 -11.19 12.48 5.40
C GLU A 253 -9.90 13.22 5.04
N GLU A 254 -9.50 14.24 5.81
CA GLU A 254 -8.23 14.93 5.58
C GLU A 254 -7.03 14.00 5.82
N THR A 255 -7.10 13.15 6.85
CA THR A 255 -6.08 12.12 7.10
C THR A 255 -5.98 11.14 5.91
N ARG A 256 -7.12 10.65 5.41
CA ARG A 256 -7.17 9.76 4.23
C ARG A 256 -6.61 10.44 2.98
N ASN A 257 -6.93 11.72 2.77
CA ASN A 257 -6.43 12.48 1.63
C ASN A 257 -4.92 12.68 1.67
N LEU A 258 -4.34 12.97 2.84
CA LEU A 258 -2.89 13.07 3.02
C LEU A 258 -2.19 11.72 2.80
N LEU A 259 -2.75 10.62 3.33
CA LEU A 259 -2.24 9.27 3.08
C LEU A 259 -2.27 8.89 1.59
N ARG A 260 -3.38 9.22 0.91
CA ARG A 260 -3.54 9.00 -0.53
C ARG A 260 -2.54 9.83 -1.34
N LEU A 261 -2.33 11.09 -0.97
CA LEU A 261 -1.38 11.99 -1.63
C LEU A 261 0.03 11.40 -1.62
N VAL A 262 0.49 10.90 -0.47
CA VAL A 262 1.81 10.29 -0.37
C VAL A 262 1.83 8.84 -0.81
N GLY A 263 0.69 8.27 -1.24
CA GLY A 263 0.56 7.03 -1.99
C GLY A 263 0.43 5.75 -1.16
N PHE A 264 -0.10 5.85 0.06
CA PHE A 264 -0.53 4.66 0.81
C PHE A 264 -1.54 3.85 0.02
N THR A 265 -1.59 2.55 0.25
CA THR A 265 -2.56 1.69 -0.43
C THR A 265 -3.98 1.86 0.13
N PRO A 266 -5.02 1.55 -0.67
CA PRO A 266 -6.41 1.58 -0.19
C PRO A 266 -6.66 0.71 1.03
N LYS A 267 -5.85 -0.34 1.25
CA LYS A 267 -5.96 -1.18 2.45
C LYS A 267 -5.74 -0.40 3.74
N THR A 268 -4.85 0.60 3.71
CA THR A 268 -4.55 1.42 4.88
C THR A 268 -5.46 2.64 4.95
N PHE A 269 -5.57 3.43 3.87
CA PHE A 269 -6.35 4.66 3.93
C PHE A 269 -7.87 4.47 3.79
N HIS A 270 -8.39 3.27 3.49
CA HIS A 270 -9.82 2.95 3.64
C HIS A 270 -10.13 2.14 4.92
N ALA A 271 -9.18 2.01 5.86
CA ALA A 271 -9.45 1.34 7.13
C ALA A 271 -10.69 1.97 7.81
N GLY A 272 -11.61 1.13 8.30
CA GLY A 272 -12.88 1.56 8.91
C GLY A 272 -14.02 1.83 7.94
N LEU A 273 -13.75 2.04 6.65
CA LEU A 273 -14.83 2.21 5.68
C LEU A 273 -15.42 0.85 5.28
N PRO A 274 -16.74 0.76 5.04
CA PRO A 274 -17.37 -0.45 4.55
C PRO A 274 -16.77 -0.83 3.18
N SER A 275 -16.43 -2.11 3.02
CA SER A 275 -16.00 -2.64 1.71
C SER A 275 -17.12 -2.48 0.68
N LYS A 276 -16.81 -2.45 -0.62
CA LYS A 276 -17.85 -2.39 -1.67
C LYS A 276 -18.90 -3.51 -1.56
N GLU A 277 -18.53 -4.65 -0.98
CA GLU A 277 -19.43 -5.76 -0.67
C GLU A 277 -20.29 -5.49 0.56
N SER A 278 -19.75 -4.82 1.58
CA SER A 278 -20.46 -4.37 2.77
C SER A 278 -21.43 -3.23 2.48
N VAL A 279 -21.08 -2.27 1.61
CA VAL A 279 -22.00 -1.20 1.17
C VAL A 279 -23.21 -1.80 0.44
N ALA A 280 -22.99 -2.78 -0.43
CA ALA A 280 -24.10 -3.47 -1.10
C ALA A 280 -24.99 -4.26 -0.13
N ALA A 281 -24.51 -4.64 1.05
CA ALA A 281 -25.31 -5.28 2.10
C ALA A 281 -25.97 -4.26 3.05
N ALA A 282 -25.30 -3.13 3.34
CA ALA A 282 -25.77 -2.06 4.22
C ALA A 282 -26.79 -1.13 3.55
N VAL A 283 -26.73 -0.94 2.22
CA VAL A 283 -27.64 -0.09 1.43
C VAL A 283 -29.11 -0.56 1.47
N ILE A 284 -29.41 -1.75 2.02
CA ILE A 284 -30.76 -2.32 2.00
C ILE A 284 -31.32 -2.57 3.41
N SER A 285 -30.60 -2.22 4.48
CA SER A 285 -31.02 -2.62 5.84
C SER A 285 -31.99 -1.65 6.53
N THR A 286 -32.41 -0.55 5.90
CA THR A 286 -33.37 0.39 6.53
C THR A 286 -34.73 0.38 5.82
N GLU A 287 -35.80 0.26 6.61
CA GLU A 287 -37.20 0.24 6.16
C GLU A 287 -37.56 1.47 5.31
N GLN A 288 -36.93 2.61 5.61
CA GLN A 288 -37.11 3.88 4.89
C GLN A 288 -36.47 3.87 3.49
N GLN A 289 -35.40 3.10 3.28
CA GLN A 289 -34.74 2.94 1.98
C GLN A 289 -35.46 1.92 1.10
N ILE A 290 -36.06 0.88 1.71
CA ILE A 290 -36.99 -0.03 1.00
C ILE A 290 -38.18 0.77 0.45
N ALA A 291 -38.79 1.63 1.27
CA ALA A 291 -39.88 2.50 0.84
C ALA A 291 -39.45 3.49 -0.27
N ALA A 292 -38.23 4.03 -0.21
CA ALA A 292 -37.69 4.89 -1.26
C ALA A 292 -37.44 4.14 -2.58
N LEU A 293 -37.01 2.88 -2.50
CA LEU A 293 -36.80 2.04 -3.67
C LEU A 293 -38.13 1.64 -4.31
N ASP A 294 -39.14 1.29 -3.51
CA ASP A 294 -40.50 1.04 -3.99
C ASP A 294 -41.08 2.29 -4.68
N ALA A 295 -40.93 3.47 -4.07
CA ALA A 295 -41.34 4.73 -4.68
C ALA A 295 -40.61 5.04 -6.01
N LEU A 296 -39.33 4.68 -6.12
CA LEU A 296 -38.55 4.81 -7.36
C LEU A 296 -39.05 3.86 -8.46
N VAL A 297 -39.40 2.63 -8.09
CA VAL A 297 -39.96 1.63 -9.02
C VAL A 297 -41.35 2.04 -9.50
N ASP A 298 -42.18 2.57 -8.61
CA ASP A 298 -43.51 3.10 -8.92
C ASP A 298 -43.42 4.34 -9.82
N PHE A 299 -42.50 5.26 -9.52
CA PHE A 299 -42.23 6.41 -10.36
C PHE A 299 -41.80 6.00 -11.78
N ARG A 300 -40.84 5.08 -11.89
CA ARG A 300 -40.38 4.55 -13.19
C ARG A 300 -41.55 3.91 -13.97
N SER A 301 -42.36 3.10 -13.30
CA SER A 301 -43.49 2.40 -13.91
C SER A 301 -44.56 3.39 -14.41
N THR A 302 -44.83 4.43 -13.61
CA THR A 302 -45.77 5.52 -13.97
C THR A 302 -45.27 6.31 -15.17
N VAL A 303 -44.00 6.70 -15.18
CA VAL A 303 -43.36 7.42 -16.28
C VAL A 303 -43.40 6.60 -17.57
N ARG A 304 -43.07 5.30 -17.49
CA ARG A 304 -43.12 4.39 -18.64
C ARG A 304 -44.54 4.23 -19.18
N LYS A 305 -45.53 4.10 -18.30
CA LYS A 305 -46.95 4.00 -18.69
C LYS A 305 -47.42 5.27 -19.41
N ILE A 306 -47.15 6.46 -18.85
CA ILE A 306 -47.52 7.75 -19.46
C ILE A 306 -46.86 7.87 -20.85
N ALA A 307 -45.58 7.54 -20.97
CA ALA A 307 -44.88 7.61 -22.26
C ALA A 307 -45.50 6.69 -23.31
N LEU A 308 -45.90 5.47 -22.93
CA LEU A 308 -46.56 4.51 -23.83
C LEU A 308 -47.98 4.95 -24.20
N ASP A 309 -48.75 5.47 -23.25
CA ASP A 309 -50.12 5.96 -23.47
C ASP A 309 -50.11 7.15 -24.44
N VAL A 310 -49.19 8.11 -24.28
CA VAL A 310 -49.02 9.25 -25.20
C VAL A 310 -48.62 8.80 -26.60
N LEU A 311 -47.76 7.78 -26.72
CA LEU A 311 -47.40 7.21 -28.02
C LEU A 311 -48.59 6.49 -28.68
N ARG A 312 -49.48 5.89 -27.89
CA ARG A 312 -50.67 5.16 -28.35
C ARG A 312 -51.82 6.07 -28.78
N ASP A 313 -52.07 7.14 -28.02
CA ASP A 313 -53.20 8.07 -28.20
C ASP A 313 -52.92 9.19 -29.21
N SER A 314 -51.78 9.14 -29.90
CA SER A 314 -51.36 10.17 -30.83
C SER A 314 -52.22 10.21 -32.12
N VAL A 315 -53.40 10.82 -32.01
CA VAL A 315 -54.28 11.17 -33.13
C VAL A 315 -53.74 12.44 -33.80
N VAL A 316 -53.51 12.34 -35.12
CA VAL A 316 -52.79 13.29 -35.98
C VAL A 316 -53.47 14.66 -36.06
N VAL A 317 -52.76 15.74 -35.71
CA VAL A 317 -53.18 17.12 -36.04
C VAL A 317 -52.04 17.99 -36.64
N ASP A 318 -50.74 17.74 -36.36
CA ASP A 318 -49.63 18.45 -37.02
C ASP A 318 -48.35 17.59 -37.06
N LYS A 319 -47.76 17.41 -38.25
CA LYS A 319 -46.63 16.48 -38.49
C LYS A 319 -45.33 16.91 -37.79
N ASN A 320 -45.08 18.21 -37.67
CA ASN A 320 -43.80 18.70 -37.14
C ASN A 320 -43.76 18.71 -35.60
N GLN A 321 -44.87 19.06 -34.94
CA GLN A 321 -44.94 18.99 -33.48
C GLN A 321 -45.05 17.55 -32.97
N HIS A 322 -45.73 16.68 -33.72
CA HIS A 322 -45.88 15.27 -33.37
C HIS A 322 -44.53 14.52 -33.32
N GLN A 323 -43.64 14.77 -34.27
CA GLN A 323 -42.33 14.11 -34.31
C GLN A 323 -41.47 14.45 -33.08
N GLN A 324 -41.47 15.72 -32.65
CA GLN A 324 -40.72 16.17 -31.48
C GLN A 324 -41.26 15.54 -30.17
N VAL A 325 -42.58 15.39 -30.05
CA VAL A 325 -43.20 14.73 -28.90
C VAL A 325 -42.87 13.23 -28.88
N VAL A 326 -42.94 12.56 -30.02
CA VAL A 326 -42.60 11.13 -30.16
C VAL A 326 -41.13 10.88 -29.80
N ASP A 327 -40.22 11.74 -30.25
CA ASP A 327 -38.79 11.60 -29.95
C ASP A 327 -38.52 11.82 -28.46
N GLY A 328 -39.18 12.80 -27.83
CA GLY A 328 -39.12 13.01 -26.38
C GLY A 328 -39.62 11.81 -25.57
N MET A 329 -40.74 11.20 -25.96
CA MET A 329 -41.26 10.00 -25.29
C MET A 329 -40.34 8.78 -25.46
N LYS A 330 -39.71 8.62 -26.63
CA LYS A 330 -38.70 7.57 -26.85
C LYS A 330 -37.45 7.78 -25.99
N SER A 331 -36.96 9.01 -25.86
CA SER A 331 -35.86 9.33 -24.95
C SER A 331 -36.22 9.03 -23.49
N LEU A 332 -37.44 9.30 -23.07
CA LEU A 332 -37.92 9.01 -21.72
C LEU A 332 -37.97 7.50 -21.43
N LEU A 333 -38.42 6.70 -22.41
CA LEU A 333 -38.37 5.23 -22.33
C LEU A 333 -36.93 4.70 -22.28
N GLN A 334 -36.04 5.29 -23.06
CA GLN A 334 -34.61 4.93 -23.05
C GLN A 334 -33.96 5.21 -21.69
N LEU A 335 -34.28 6.34 -21.06
CA LEU A 335 -33.82 6.66 -19.69
C LEU A 335 -34.40 5.69 -18.65
N SER A 336 -35.65 5.28 -18.82
CA SER A 336 -36.30 4.27 -17.95
C SER A 336 -35.62 2.90 -18.05
N ASP A 337 -35.17 2.51 -19.24
CA ASP A 337 -34.46 1.25 -19.48
C ASP A 337 -33.00 1.35 -19.01
N GLU A 338 -32.34 2.50 -19.17
CA GLU A 338 -30.98 2.74 -18.65
C GLU A 338 -30.92 2.67 -17.11
N LEU A 339 -31.92 3.25 -16.43
CA LEU A 339 -32.05 3.13 -14.98
C LEU A 339 -32.16 1.65 -14.54
N ARG A 340 -32.95 0.84 -15.26
CA ARG A 340 -33.16 -0.60 -14.98
C ARG A 340 -31.92 -1.44 -15.25
N ASP A 341 -31.30 -1.25 -16.42
CA ASP A 341 -30.32 -2.19 -16.96
C ASP A 341 -28.87 -1.82 -16.65
N LYS A 342 -28.60 -0.55 -16.33
CA LYS A 342 -27.25 -0.05 -16.06
C LYS A 342 -27.11 0.53 -14.67
N THR A 343 -27.94 1.49 -14.28
CA THR A 343 -27.75 2.24 -13.03
C THR A 343 -28.01 1.36 -11.80
N LEU A 344 -29.21 0.80 -11.68
CA LEU A 344 -29.58 0.00 -10.51
C LEU A 344 -28.72 -1.28 -10.34
N PRO A 345 -28.34 -2.01 -11.41
CA PRO A 345 -27.48 -3.19 -11.27
C PRO A 345 -26.06 -2.89 -10.78
N THR A 346 -25.56 -1.66 -10.95
CA THR A 346 -24.23 -1.27 -10.43
C THR A 346 -24.20 -1.13 -8.92
N ILE A 347 -25.36 -0.89 -8.31
CA ILE A 347 -25.55 -0.81 -6.86
C ILE A 347 -26.20 -2.08 -6.29
N GLY A 348 -26.27 -3.15 -7.08
CA GLY A 348 -26.75 -4.47 -6.64
C GLY A 348 -28.27 -4.63 -6.63
N ILE A 349 -29.00 -3.77 -7.35
CA ILE A 349 -30.47 -3.80 -7.42
C ILE A 349 -30.91 -4.24 -8.82
N GLN A 350 -31.78 -5.25 -8.90
CA GLN A 350 -32.37 -5.71 -10.15
C GLN A 350 -33.90 -5.53 -10.10
N LEU A 351 -34.47 -4.77 -11.04
CA LEU A 351 -35.94 -4.67 -11.16
C LEU A 351 -36.52 -5.89 -11.86
N LEU A 352 -37.70 -6.31 -11.43
CA LEU A 352 -38.47 -7.40 -12.00
C LEU A 352 -39.70 -6.80 -12.69
N ASP A 353 -39.62 -6.54 -14.00
CA ASP A 353 -40.79 -6.10 -14.75
C ASP A 353 -41.81 -7.26 -14.78
N GLY A 354 -42.92 -7.08 -14.08
CA GLY A 354 -44.02 -8.04 -14.08
C GLY A 354 -44.60 -8.20 -15.48
N GLY A 355 -44.41 -9.36 -16.10
CA GLY A 355 -45.13 -9.73 -17.31
C GLY A 355 -46.63 -9.58 -17.11
N SER A 356 -47.28 -8.90 -18.06
CA SER A 356 -48.73 -8.85 -18.17
C SER A 356 -49.25 -10.29 -18.23
N SER A 357 -49.86 -10.77 -17.15
CA SER A 357 -50.63 -12.01 -17.19
C SER A 357 -52.07 -11.67 -17.55
N ASP A 358 -52.40 -12.03 -18.78
CA ASP A 358 -53.72 -12.17 -19.35
C ASP A 358 -54.77 -12.58 -18.29
N SER A 359 -55.83 -11.78 -18.20
CA SER A 359 -56.96 -12.01 -17.30
C SER A 359 -57.88 -13.04 -17.93
N SER A 360 -57.63 -14.34 -17.74
CA SER A 360 -58.68 -15.34 -18.00
C SER A 360 -58.49 -16.66 -17.25
N LYS A 361 -59.47 -16.96 -16.39
CA LYS A 361 -59.88 -18.27 -15.84
C LYS A 361 -59.02 -18.88 -14.72
N ASN A 362 -59.46 -18.69 -13.46
CA ASN A 362 -60.29 -19.68 -12.76
C ASN A 362 -60.71 -19.15 -11.38
N ASN A 363 -62.02 -19.10 -11.15
CA ASN A 363 -62.60 -18.96 -9.81
C ASN A 363 -62.40 -20.28 -9.05
N ASN A 364 -61.91 -20.22 -7.81
CA ASN A 364 -62.51 -20.84 -6.60
C ASN A 364 -61.47 -20.99 -5.47
N HIS A 365 -61.43 -20.05 -4.52
CA HIS A 365 -61.48 -20.25 -3.06
C HIS A 365 -61.34 -18.88 -2.36
N PRO A 366 -62.04 -18.56 -1.26
CA PRO A 366 -61.80 -17.35 -0.50
C PRO A 366 -60.83 -17.68 0.62
N ASP A 367 -59.55 -17.34 0.45
CA ASP A 367 -58.69 -17.01 1.58
C ASP A 367 -57.79 -15.84 1.19
N ASN A 368 -57.84 -14.81 2.03
CA ASN A 368 -57.29 -13.49 1.79
C ASN A 368 -55.82 -13.48 2.21
N ASP A 369 -54.93 -13.99 1.35
CA ASP A 369 -53.50 -13.70 1.44
C ASP A 369 -53.12 -12.77 0.29
N VAL A 370 -52.83 -11.51 0.62
CA VAL A 370 -52.29 -10.53 -0.32
C VAL A 370 -50.86 -10.96 -0.65
N VAL A 371 -50.70 -11.69 -1.75
CA VAL A 371 -49.37 -11.99 -2.31
C VAL A 371 -48.79 -10.68 -2.85
N VAL A 372 -47.95 -10.01 -2.06
CA VAL A 372 -47.12 -8.90 -2.52
C VAL A 372 -46.14 -9.47 -3.55
N LYS A 373 -46.27 -9.03 -4.80
CA LYS A 373 -45.40 -9.46 -5.89
C LYS A 373 -44.13 -8.62 -5.83
N ASP A 374 -43.01 -9.21 -5.46
CA ASP A 374 -41.72 -8.51 -5.39
C ASP A 374 -41.38 -7.85 -6.74
N THR A 375 -41.39 -6.52 -6.79
CA THR A 375 -41.13 -5.73 -8.01
C THR A 375 -39.64 -5.53 -8.30
N TRP A 376 -38.77 -5.93 -7.38
CA TRP A 376 -37.32 -5.86 -7.51
C TRP A 376 -36.66 -6.90 -6.60
N LYS A 377 -35.37 -7.19 -6.82
CA LYS A 377 -34.56 -8.09 -5.99
C LYS A 377 -33.11 -7.64 -5.91
N LEU A 378 -32.40 -8.15 -4.91
CA LEU A 378 -30.97 -7.97 -4.74
C LEU A 378 -30.16 -8.90 -5.64
N CYS A 379 -29.07 -8.38 -6.17
CA CYS A 379 -28.13 -9.11 -7.03
C CYS A 379 -26.70 -8.65 -6.75
N PRO A 380 -25.69 -9.51 -6.99
CA PRO A 380 -24.29 -9.08 -6.94
C PRO A 380 -24.06 -7.89 -7.87
N PRO A 381 -23.39 -6.81 -7.43
CA PRO A 381 -23.19 -5.61 -8.23
C PRO A 381 -22.37 -5.93 -9.49
N LYS A 382 -22.88 -5.53 -10.65
CA LYS A 382 -22.18 -5.75 -11.93
C LYS A 382 -21.18 -4.61 -12.18
N PRO A 383 -19.91 -4.90 -12.53
CA PRO A 383 -18.95 -3.87 -12.91
C PRO A 383 -19.39 -3.15 -14.19
N LEU A 384 -19.14 -1.84 -14.26
CA LEU A 384 -19.41 -1.04 -15.46
C LEU A 384 -18.69 -1.66 -16.67
N SER A 385 -19.43 -2.10 -17.69
CA SER A 385 -18.83 -2.49 -18.96
C SER A 385 -18.25 -1.25 -19.66
N SER A 386 -17.03 -1.37 -20.17
CA SER A 386 -16.37 -0.32 -20.99
C SER A 386 -17.20 -0.05 -22.25
N PRO A 387 -17.16 1.17 -22.83
CA PRO A 387 -17.97 1.51 -23.99
C PRO A 387 -17.62 0.62 -25.19
N GLU A 388 -18.66 0.04 -25.79
CA GLU A 388 -18.62 -0.78 -26.99
C GLU A 388 -17.98 -0.03 -28.17
N LYS A 389 -16.95 -0.61 -28.78
CA LYS A 389 -16.45 -0.18 -30.09
C LYS A 389 -17.49 -0.56 -31.14
N THR A 390 -18.08 0.44 -31.78
CA THR A 390 -18.80 0.31 -33.04
C THR A 390 -17.92 -0.40 -34.08
N THR A 391 -18.30 -1.62 -34.43
CA THR A 391 -17.74 -2.40 -35.52
C THR A 391 -18.25 -1.85 -36.85
N THR A 392 -17.32 -1.40 -37.68
CA THR A 392 -17.55 -1.28 -39.13
C THR A 392 -16.56 -2.23 -39.81
N ASN A 393 -17.10 -3.25 -40.49
CA ASN A 393 -16.35 -4.06 -41.45
C ASN A 393 -16.07 -3.21 -42.70
N PRO A 394 -14.90 -3.39 -43.35
CA PRO A 394 -14.96 -4.11 -44.61
C PRO A 394 -13.80 -5.10 -44.84
N THR A 395 -14.20 -6.27 -45.36
CA THR A 395 -13.57 -7.08 -46.42
C THR A 395 -12.09 -6.91 -46.79
N GLY A 396 -11.34 -8.01 -46.61
CA GLY A 396 -10.61 -8.69 -47.69
C GLY A 396 -9.18 -8.26 -48.02
N ALA A 397 -8.19 -9.08 -47.65
CA ALA A 397 -7.17 -9.61 -48.57
C ALA A 397 -6.12 -10.46 -47.82
N THR A 398 -5.92 -11.66 -48.34
CA THR A 398 -4.84 -12.63 -48.11
C THR A 398 -3.44 -12.01 -48.26
N THR A 399 -2.47 -12.34 -47.39
CA THR A 399 -1.08 -12.70 -47.78
C THR A 399 -0.37 -13.40 -46.62
N THR A 400 0.14 -14.59 -46.94
CA THR A 400 1.02 -15.46 -46.17
C THR A 400 2.42 -14.88 -46.06
N THR A 401 2.99 -14.78 -44.84
CA THR A 401 4.45 -14.72 -44.68
C THR A 401 4.89 -15.45 -43.41
N THR A 402 5.68 -16.50 -43.63
CA THR A 402 6.44 -17.31 -42.69
C THR A 402 7.54 -16.51 -42.00
N THR A 403 7.64 -16.58 -40.66
CA THR A 403 8.91 -16.26 -39.98
C THR A 403 9.15 -17.19 -38.79
N THR A 404 10.26 -17.89 -38.91
CA THR A 404 10.93 -18.84 -38.02
C THR A 404 11.17 -18.28 -36.61
N THR A 405 10.79 -19.04 -35.58
CA THR A 405 11.18 -18.80 -34.18
C THR A 405 12.24 -19.81 -33.79
N THR A 406 13.46 -19.34 -33.53
CA THR A 406 14.57 -20.13 -32.99
C THR A 406 14.53 -20.05 -31.47
N THR A 407 14.14 -21.15 -30.82
CA THR A 407 14.20 -21.32 -29.36
C THR A 407 15.48 -22.05 -29.02
N THR A 408 16.41 -21.38 -28.34
CA THR A 408 17.61 -22.02 -27.78
C THR A 408 17.33 -22.41 -26.33
N THR A 409 17.27 -23.72 -26.10
CA THR A 409 17.19 -24.39 -24.80
C THR A 409 18.56 -24.38 -24.12
N THR A 410 18.64 -23.88 -22.89
CA THR A 410 19.77 -24.18 -22.00
C THR A 410 19.23 -24.76 -20.70
N THR A 411 19.55 -26.03 -20.52
CA THR A 411 19.27 -26.90 -19.38
C THR A 411 20.02 -26.43 -18.14
N THR A 412 19.31 -26.13 -17.05
CA THR A 412 19.92 -25.98 -15.72
C THR A 412 19.39 -27.09 -14.82
N THR A 413 20.29 -28.01 -14.51
CA THR A 413 20.10 -29.17 -13.63
C THR A 413 19.80 -28.72 -12.20
N THR A 414 18.68 -29.17 -11.68
CA THR A 414 18.29 -29.08 -10.26
C THR A 414 19.20 -29.98 -9.42
N THR A 415 19.95 -29.39 -8.49
CA THR A 415 20.59 -30.14 -7.40
C THR A 415 20.10 -29.57 -6.08
N THR A 416 19.19 -30.29 -5.45
CA THR A 416 18.81 -30.20 -4.04
C THR A 416 20.02 -30.52 -3.16
N VAL A 417 20.41 -29.62 -2.25
CA VAL A 417 21.28 -29.93 -1.11
C VAL A 417 20.73 -29.24 0.15
N THR A 418 20.29 -30.09 1.07
CA THR A 418 20.10 -29.87 2.51
C THR A 418 21.44 -29.68 3.23
N SER A 419 21.50 -28.68 4.13
CA SER A 419 22.08 -28.73 5.50
C SER A 419 22.74 -27.40 5.90
N GLY A 420 22.56 -27.01 7.16
CA GLY A 420 23.10 -25.77 7.74
C GLY A 420 24.61 -25.80 7.95
N ALA A 421 25.22 -24.62 7.96
CA ALA A 421 26.63 -24.45 8.34
C ALA A 421 26.74 -23.37 9.42
N SER A 422 27.41 -23.74 10.51
CA SER A 422 27.75 -22.90 11.66
C SER A 422 28.71 -21.77 11.26
N ILE A 423 28.65 -20.67 12.01
CA ILE A 423 29.63 -19.59 11.95
C ILE A 423 30.96 -20.15 12.50
N PRO A 424 32.10 -20.04 11.79
CA PRO A 424 33.39 -20.51 12.30
C PRO A 424 33.81 -19.73 13.55
N SER A 425 33.96 -20.44 14.66
CA SER A 425 34.21 -19.91 16.01
C SER A 425 35.69 -19.64 16.32
N SER A 426 36.62 -19.91 15.40
CA SER A 426 38.06 -19.68 15.59
C SER A 426 38.76 -19.16 14.33
N LEU A 427 39.92 -18.53 14.50
CA LEU A 427 40.72 -17.98 13.40
C LEU A 427 41.25 -19.04 12.43
N GLU A 428 41.53 -20.25 12.93
CA GLU A 428 42.15 -21.33 12.18
C GLU A 428 41.18 -22.07 11.25
N GLU A 429 39.87 -21.92 11.47
CA GLU A 429 38.82 -22.59 10.70
C GLU A 429 38.25 -21.73 9.57
N LEU A 430 38.52 -20.42 9.56
CA LEU A 430 37.91 -19.44 8.65
C LEU A 430 37.99 -19.84 7.16
N PHE A 431 39.10 -20.46 6.74
CA PHE A 431 39.32 -20.87 5.35
C PHE A 431 39.20 -22.38 5.13
N LYS A 432 38.73 -23.13 6.13
CA LYS A 432 38.52 -24.59 6.06
C LYS A 432 37.04 -24.97 5.94
N VAL A 433 36.12 -24.04 6.23
CA VAL A 433 34.67 -24.29 6.23
C VAL A 433 33.92 -23.46 5.18
N GLY A 434 32.70 -23.91 4.84
CA GLY A 434 31.78 -23.18 3.96
C GLY A 434 32.35 -22.98 2.56
N GLN A 435 32.32 -21.74 2.05
CA GLN A 435 32.72 -21.43 0.66
C GLN A 435 34.22 -21.65 0.35
N TYR A 436 35.05 -21.89 1.37
CA TYR A 436 36.48 -22.18 1.20
C TYR A 436 36.79 -23.67 1.39
N GLU A 437 35.78 -24.47 1.75
CA GLU A 437 35.91 -25.92 1.86
C GLU A 437 36.37 -26.49 0.52
N LYS A 438 37.47 -27.25 0.54
CA LYS A 438 38.12 -27.86 -0.64
C LYS A 438 38.66 -26.86 -1.68
N VAL A 439 38.70 -25.55 -1.39
CA VAL A 439 39.31 -24.53 -2.28
C VAL A 439 40.83 -24.45 -2.09
N PHE A 440 41.32 -24.81 -0.90
CA PHE A 440 42.73 -24.76 -0.55
C PHE A 440 43.19 -26.11 0.01
N SER A 441 44.42 -26.49 -0.30
CA SER A 441 44.97 -27.81 0.05
C SER A 441 45.96 -27.76 1.21
N LYS A 442 46.64 -26.62 1.42
CA LYS A 442 47.64 -26.44 2.47
C LYS A 442 47.46 -25.10 3.17
N PHE A 443 47.74 -25.09 4.46
CA PHE A 443 47.58 -23.93 5.35
C PHE A 443 48.82 -23.75 6.21
N THR A 444 49.09 -22.52 6.65
CA THR A 444 50.05 -22.24 7.73
C THR A 444 49.44 -22.56 9.09
N ASP A 445 50.25 -22.55 10.15
CA ASP A 445 49.81 -22.77 11.52
C ASP A 445 48.74 -21.74 11.95
N ASP A 446 48.84 -20.49 11.48
CA ASP A 446 47.82 -19.44 11.70
C ASP A 446 46.55 -19.57 10.81
N GLY A 447 46.37 -20.70 10.13
CA GLY A 447 45.20 -20.98 9.28
C GLY A 447 45.18 -20.28 7.91
N ILE A 448 46.28 -19.68 7.43
CA ILE A 448 46.30 -18.98 6.14
C ILE A 448 46.56 -19.96 4.99
N PRO A 449 45.76 -19.96 3.90
CA PRO A 449 46.00 -20.81 2.75
C PRO A 449 47.31 -20.50 2.02
N THR A 450 48.13 -21.53 1.78
CA THR A 450 49.38 -21.44 1.00
C THR A 450 49.24 -22.03 -0.40
N HIS A 451 48.35 -23.01 -0.59
CA HIS A 451 48.15 -23.68 -1.87
C HIS A 451 46.67 -23.81 -2.20
N ASN A 452 46.32 -23.64 -3.48
CA ASN A 452 44.97 -23.86 -4.01
C ASN A 452 44.65 -25.38 -4.04
N ALA A 453 43.40 -25.72 -4.34
CA ALA A 453 42.91 -27.10 -4.44
C ALA A 453 43.69 -27.96 -5.45
N ASP A 454 44.21 -27.33 -6.51
CA ASP A 454 45.01 -27.95 -7.56
C ASP A 454 46.49 -28.15 -7.18
N GLY A 455 46.88 -27.76 -5.97
CA GLY A 455 48.25 -27.88 -5.46
C GLY A 455 49.19 -26.76 -5.92
N THR A 456 48.70 -25.73 -6.62
CA THR A 456 49.49 -24.55 -6.99
C THR A 456 49.62 -23.56 -5.83
N GLU A 457 50.74 -22.85 -5.73
CA GLU A 457 50.93 -21.80 -4.72
C GLU A 457 49.95 -20.64 -4.92
N VAL A 458 49.41 -20.13 -3.81
CA VAL A 458 48.50 -18.98 -3.81
C VAL A 458 49.24 -17.73 -4.27
N SER A 459 48.73 -17.08 -5.32
CA SER A 459 49.33 -15.84 -5.84
C SER A 459 49.46 -14.76 -4.76
N LYS A 460 50.55 -13.96 -4.79
CA LYS A 460 50.80 -12.86 -3.82
C LYS A 460 49.62 -11.88 -3.68
N ARG A 461 48.88 -11.63 -4.77
CA ARG A 461 47.69 -10.75 -4.78
C ARG A 461 46.50 -11.38 -4.06
N LEU A 462 46.32 -12.71 -4.18
CA LEU A 462 45.28 -13.45 -3.48
C LEU A 462 45.63 -13.60 -1.99
N LEU A 463 46.89 -13.89 -1.67
CA LEU A 463 47.39 -13.97 -0.29
C LEU A 463 47.13 -12.67 0.48
N LYS A 464 47.43 -11.51 -0.11
CA LYS A 464 47.14 -10.19 0.50
C LYS A 464 45.65 -9.96 0.76
N LYS A 465 44.77 -10.50 -0.09
CA LYS A 465 43.30 -10.42 0.11
C LYS A 465 42.82 -11.36 1.23
N LEU A 466 43.40 -12.56 1.31
CA LEU A 466 43.07 -13.54 2.36
C LEU A 466 43.53 -13.04 3.74
N LEU A 467 44.74 -12.47 3.83
CA LEU A 467 45.24 -11.80 5.03
C LEU A 467 44.30 -10.69 5.50
N LYS A 468 43.92 -9.77 4.61
CA LYS A 468 42.98 -8.68 4.95
C LYS A 468 41.61 -9.20 5.42
N LYS A 469 41.13 -10.31 4.87
CA LYS A 469 39.88 -10.95 5.30
C LYS A 469 40.02 -11.58 6.70
N ARG A 470 41.14 -12.24 6.97
CA ARG A 470 41.44 -12.81 8.29
C ARG A 470 41.53 -11.73 9.35
N ASP A 471 42.25 -10.64 9.08
CA ASP A 471 42.42 -9.55 10.05
C ASP A 471 41.08 -8.85 10.34
N ALA A 472 40.21 -8.72 9.33
CA ALA A 472 38.84 -8.23 9.52
C ALA A 472 37.97 -9.18 10.35
N HIS A 473 38.13 -10.50 10.19
CA HIS A 473 37.44 -11.50 11.00
C HIS A 473 37.96 -11.52 12.44
N HIS A 474 39.27 -11.38 12.65
CA HIS A 474 39.90 -11.26 13.96
C HIS A 474 39.34 -10.06 14.73
N LYS A 475 39.27 -8.90 14.07
CA LYS A 475 38.70 -7.69 14.65
C LYS A 475 37.22 -7.85 15.02
N LYS A 476 36.46 -8.65 14.26
CA LYS A 476 35.07 -8.98 14.58
C LYS A 476 34.95 -9.93 15.77
N LEU A 477 35.82 -10.92 15.90
CA LEU A 477 35.87 -11.81 17.08
C LEU A 477 36.23 -11.02 18.35
N LEU A 478 37.23 -10.14 18.27
CA LEU A 478 37.61 -9.24 19.38
C LEU A 478 36.50 -8.25 19.76
N ALA A 479 35.67 -7.83 18.79
CA ALA A 479 34.52 -6.96 19.06
C ALA A 479 33.29 -7.72 19.59
N ALA A 480 33.22 -9.03 19.37
CA ALA A 480 32.11 -9.89 19.79
C ALA A 480 32.34 -10.57 21.15
N GLY A 481 33.59 -10.64 21.63
CA GLY A 481 33.95 -11.15 22.96
C GLY A 481 34.52 -10.05 23.84
N GLY A 482 33.77 -9.67 24.88
CA GLY A 482 34.33 -8.94 26.02
C GLY A 482 35.24 -9.88 26.82
N ASP A 483 36.50 -9.46 26.96
CA ASP A 483 37.59 -10.08 27.74
C ASP A 483 38.13 -11.43 27.23
N TYR A 484 39.20 -11.34 26.42
CA TYR A 484 40.26 -12.34 26.38
C TYR A 484 41.60 -11.60 26.46
N ARG A 485 42.14 -11.52 27.68
CA ARG A 485 43.57 -11.31 27.91
C ARG A 485 44.36 -12.39 27.18
N THR A 486 45.23 -11.98 26.26
CA THR A 486 46.41 -12.75 25.89
C THR A 486 47.63 -11.98 26.35
N ASP A 487 48.32 -12.57 27.32
CA ASP A 487 49.61 -12.12 27.84
C ASP A 487 50.63 -12.04 26.70
N GLN A 488 50.94 -10.83 26.25
CA GLN A 488 52.17 -10.50 25.51
C GLN A 488 52.41 -8.98 25.50
N GLU A 489 52.38 -8.36 26.68
CA GLU A 489 53.03 -7.06 26.93
C GLU A 489 54.05 -7.22 28.05
N ASP A 490 55.18 -7.82 27.71
CA ASP A 490 56.43 -7.75 28.47
C ASP A 490 57.57 -7.72 27.45
N GLN A 491 57.69 -6.60 26.70
CA GLN A 491 58.95 -6.27 26.00
C GLN A 491 59.12 -4.82 25.50
N GLU A 492 58.18 -3.89 25.72
CA GLU A 492 58.35 -2.48 25.28
C GLU A 492 58.37 -1.42 26.39
N GLU A 493 58.52 -1.81 27.67
CA GLU A 493 58.73 -0.87 28.79
C GLU A 493 60.20 -0.75 29.26
N VAL A 494 61.16 -0.99 28.36
CA VAL A 494 62.60 -0.77 28.64
C VAL A 494 63.22 0.38 27.82
N GLU A 495 62.58 0.90 26.78
CA GLU A 495 63.18 1.94 25.91
C GLU A 495 62.71 3.39 26.11
N ARG A 496 61.84 3.70 27.09
CA ARG A 496 61.43 5.10 27.36
C ARG A 496 62.10 5.78 28.56
N ARG A 497 63.16 5.20 29.12
CA ARG A 497 64.04 5.88 30.10
C ARG A 497 65.49 5.96 29.60
N GLY A 498 65.76 6.98 28.80
CA GLY A 498 67.10 7.41 28.37
C GLY A 498 66.94 8.14 27.05
N GLY A 499 67.04 9.46 26.93
CA GLY A 499 68.17 10.26 27.36
C GLY A 499 68.66 11.08 26.17
N ASN A 500 68.11 12.30 26.04
CA ASN A 500 68.85 13.53 25.75
C ASN A 500 69.50 13.77 24.35
N LYS A 501 69.29 15.02 23.89
CA LYS A 501 70.14 15.91 23.04
C LYS A 501 69.97 15.92 21.50
N HIS A 502 69.47 17.08 21.06
CA HIS A 502 69.90 17.89 19.90
C HIS A 502 71.37 17.73 19.48
N PRO A 503 71.71 17.91 18.18
CA PRO A 503 71.78 19.23 17.50
C PRO A 503 71.23 19.17 16.04
N LYS A 504 71.03 20.24 15.28
CA LYS A 504 71.42 21.66 15.29
C LYS A 504 70.42 22.43 14.44
#